data_AF-G3IN23-F1
#
_entry.id   AF-G3IN23-F1
#
_cell.length_a   1.000
_cell.length_b   1.000
_cell.length_c   1.000
_cell.angle_alpha   90.00
_cell.angle_beta   90.00
_cell.angle_gamma   90.00
#
_symmetry.space_group_name_H-M   'P 1'
#
loop_
_entity.id
_entity.type
_entity.pdbx_description
1 polymer ?
#
loop_
_entity_poly.entity_id
_entity_poly.type
_entity_poly.pdbx_seq_one_letter_code
_entity_poly.pdbx_strand_id
1 'polypeptide(L)'
;MRDHKACLPDAHTRHLFFKWQQGHQLTIMNCLQRSKLAFQHTFSYDTVVQTTGDSWHIPYDEDQVQRSSYEVPTKWLCLQRKTKTSAPC
;
A
#
# COMPACT_ATOMS: atom_id res chain seq x y z
N MET A 1 16.97 -2.89 6.37
CA MET A 1 16.25 -1.61 6.52
C MET A 1 15.32 -1.50 7.74
N ARG A 2 15.12 -2.55 8.55
CA ARG A 2 14.24 -2.45 9.74
C ARG A 2 14.80 -1.46 10.78
N ASP A 3 16.10 -1.49 11.04
CA ASP A 3 16.73 -0.62 12.05
C ASP A 3 16.74 0.85 11.61
N HIS A 4 17.06 1.13 10.35
CA HIS A 4 16.98 2.48 9.78
C HIS A 4 15.58 3.08 9.88
N LYS A 5 14.53 2.27 9.67
CA LYS A 5 13.13 2.70 9.80
C LYS A 5 12.74 3.00 11.24
N ALA A 6 13.26 2.25 12.21
CA ALA A 6 13.04 2.50 13.65
C ALA A 6 13.70 3.82 14.10
N CYS A 7 14.80 4.20 13.45
CA CYS A 7 15.52 5.45 13.73
C CYS A 7 14.93 6.69 13.04
N LEU A 8 13.90 6.59 12.20
CA LEU A 8 13.22 7.75 11.61
C LEU A 8 12.27 8.37 12.66
N PRO A 9 12.59 9.55 13.23
CA PRO A 9 11.83 10.08 14.35
C PRO A 9 10.49 10.67 13.93
N ASP A 10 10.39 11.22 12.72
CA ASP A 10 9.21 11.91 12.23
C ASP A 10 8.31 11.01 11.37
N ALA A 11 6.99 11.14 11.58
CA ALA A 11 6.00 10.32 10.89
C ALA A 11 5.97 10.56 9.37
N HIS A 12 6.29 11.78 8.93
CA HIS A 12 6.27 12.17 7.53
C HIS A 12 7.40 11.51 6.73
N THR A 13 8.63 11.56 7.23
CA THR A 13 9.78 10.89 6.59
C THR A 13 9.61 9.39 6.63
N ARG A 14 9.05 8.83 7.71
CA ARG A 14 8.70 7.40 7.75
C ARG A 14 7.71 7.03 6.65
N HIS A 15 6.69 7.85 6.42
CA HIS A 15 5.72 7.67 5.33
C HIS A 15 6.40 7.73 3.95
N LEU A 16 7.23 8.75 3.70
CA LEU A 16 7.99 8.87 2.46
C LEU A 16 8.93 7.69 2.22
N PHE A 17 9.58 7.19 3.28
CA PHE A 17 10.45 6.02 3.20
C PHE A 17 9.67 4.78 2.77
N PHE A 18 8.49 4.54 3.35
CA PHE A 18 7.63 3.42 2.94
C PHE A 18 7.14 3.53 1.50
N LYS A 19 6.80 4.74 1.06
CA LYS A 19 6.43 5.01 -0.33
C LYS A 19 7.60 4.70 -1.27
N TRP A 20 8.79 5.23 -0.94
CA TRP A 20 10.00 4.97 -1.72
C TRP A 20 10.31 3.48 -1.80
N GLN A 21 10.27 2.78 -0.65
CA GLN A 21 10.55 1.35 -0.57
C GLN A 21 9.60 0.53 -1.46
N GLN A 22 8.30 0.79 -1.44
CA GLN A 22 7.31 0.08 -2.28
C GLN A 22 7.53 0.29 -3.78
N GLY A 23 7.92 1.49 -4.20
CA GLY A 23 8.14 1.79 -5.62
C GLY A 23 9.49 1.34 -6.17
N HIS A 24 10.51 1.20 -5.31
CA HIS A 24 11.90 1.04 -5.75
C HIS A 24 12.56 -0.27 -5.28
N GLN A 25 11.97 -1.00 -4.34
CA GLN A 25 12.49 -2.30 -3.92
C GLN A 25 12.03 -3.41 -4.86
N LEU A 26 12.98 -4.06 -5.54
CA LEU A 26 12.72 -5.28 -6.31
C LEU A 26 12.76 -6.50 -5.38
N THR A 27 11.62 -7.15 -5.20
CA THR A 27 11.51 -8.40 -4.43
C THR A 27 11.53 -9.58 -5.38
N ILE A 28 12.40 -10.57 -5.12
CA ILE A 28 12.48 -11.80 -5.91
C ILE A 28 11.38 -12.75 -5.45
N MET A 29 10.52 -13.18 -6.37
CA MET A 29 9.56 -14.24 -6.13
C MET A 29 10.23 -15.58 -6.41
N ASN A 30 10.31 -16.45 -5.40
CA ASN A 30 10.95 -17.74 -5.55
C ASN A 30 10.04 -18.67 -6.37
N CYS A 31 10.31 -18.76 -7.68
CA CYS A 31 9.58 -19.64 -8.57
C CYS A 31 10.15 -21.06 -8.46
N LEU A 32 9.41 -21.97 -7.83
CA LEU A 32 9.80 -23.38 -7.61
C LEU A 32 9.96 -24.18 -8.92
N GLN A 33 9.63 -23.61 -10.08
CA GLN A 33 9.79 -24.24 -11.38
C GLN A 33 10.92 -23.58 -12.19
N ARG A 34 12.04 -24.30 -12.28
CA ARG A 34 13.05 -24.21 -13.36
C ARG A 34 13.61 -22.80 -13.60
N SER A 35 14.59 -22.40 -12.78
CA SER A 35 15.66 -21.44 -13.10
C SER A 35 15.27 -20.07 -13.68
N LYS A 36 13.99 -19.67 -13.62
CA LYS A 36 13.52 -18.35 -14.03
C LYS A 36 13.34 -17.46 -12.82
N LEU A 37 14.14 -16.41 -12.76
CA LEU A 37 14.00 -15.35 -11.78
C LEU A 37 12.75 -14.54 -12.10
N ALA A 38 11.80 -14.46 -11.16
CA ALA A 38 10.62 -13.60 -11.26
C ALA A 38 10.70 -12.48 -10.21
N PHE A 39 10.23 -11.30 -10.58
CA PHE A 39 10.15 -10.16 -9.66
C PHE A 39 8.71 -9.89 -9.28
N GLN A 40 8.50 -9.49 -8.03
CA GLN A 40 7.22 -8.97 -7.58
C GLN A 40 6.92 -7.64 -8.31
N HIS A 41 5.70 -7.51 -8.81
CA HIS A 41 5.25 -6.33 -9.54
C HIS A 41 5.21 -5.09 -8.64
N THR A 42 5.80 -3.98 -9.09
CA THR A 42 5.66 -2.66 -8.45
C THR A 42 4.39 -1.98 -8.95
N PHE A 43 3.48 -1.64 -8.04
CA PHE A 43 2.22 -0.98 -8.42
C PHE A 43 2.46 0.47 -8.82
N SER A 44 1.65 0.99 -9.75
CA SER A 44 1.65 2.40 -10.15
C SER A 44 0.99 3.34 -9.13
N TYR A 45 0.53 2.79 -8.00
CA TYR A 45 -0.15 3.49 -6.92
C TYR A 45 0.46 3.12 -5.57
N ASP A 46 0.37 4.06 -4.62
CA ASP A 46 0.86 3.84 -3.26
C ASP A 46 -0.18 3.08 -2.43
N THR A 47 0.22 2.01 -1.74
CA THR A 47 -0.68 1.27 -0.82
C THR A 47 -0.63 1.86 0.58
N VAL A 48 -1.17 3.08 0.72
CA VAL A 48 -1.24 3.84 1.97
C VAL A 48 -2.66 4.35 2.19
N VAL A 49 -2.98 4.80 3.40
CA VAL A 49 -4.24 5.52 3.65
C VAL A 49 -4.23 6.81 2.84
N GLN A 50 -5.27 7.00 2.02
CA GLN A 50 -5.43 8.15 1.13
C GLN A 50 -6.77 8.83 1.36
N THR A 51 -6.80 10.16 1.24
CA THR A 51 -8.04 10.93 1.29
C THR A 51 -7.99 12.12 0.34
N THR A 52 -9.12 12.40 -0.31
CA THR A 52 -9.36 13.63 -1.10
C THR A 52 -10.18 14.65 -0.32
N GLY A 53 -10.49 14.37 0.96
CA GLY A 53 -11.39 15.15 1.81
C GLY A 53 -12.87 14.73 1.71
N ASP A 54 -13.32 14.30 0.52
CA ASP A 54 -14.65 13.75 0.27
C ASP A 54 -14.66 12.22 0.14
N SER A 55 -13.51 11.60 -0.11
CA SER A 55 -13.34 10.15 -0.08
C SER A 55 -12.15 9.71 0.78
N TRP A 56 -12.19 8.45 1.20
CA TRP A 56 -11.10 7.75 1.88
C TRP A 56 -10.85 6.40 1.23
N HIS A 57 -9.59 6.04 1.06
CA HIS A 57 -9.15 4.72 0.63
C HIS A 57 -8.20 4.18 1.70
N ILE A 58 -8.61 3.11 2.37
CA ILE A 58 -7.88 2.53 3.51
C ILE A 58 -7.52 1.08 3.14
N PRO A 59 -6.23 0.79 2.90
CA PRO A 59 -5.78 -0.58 2.63
C PRO A 59 -5.84 -1.42 3.92
N TYR A 60 -6.35 -2.64 3.84
CA TYR A 60 -6.52 -3.53 4.99
C TYR A 60 -6.21 -4.99 4.64
N ASP A 61 -5.81 -5.78 5.65
CA ASP A 61 -5.70 -7.24 5.50
C ASP A 61 -7.04 -7.90 5.78
N GLU A 62 -7.36 -8.93 5.01
CA GLU A 62 -8.45 -9.83 5.37
C GLU A 62 -8.11 -10.64 6.62
N ASP A 63 -9.14 -10.98 7.37
CA ASP A 63 -9.01 -11.85 8.53
C ASP A 63 -8.32 -13.16 8.11
N GLN A 64 -7.35 -13.60 8.91
CA GLN A 64 -6.53 -14.80 8.69
C GLN A 64 -5.46 -14.71 7.59
N VAL A 65 -5.29 -13.57 6.90
CA VAL A 65 -4.17 -13.38 5.96
C VAL A 65 -2.93 -12.90 6.72
N GLN A 66 -1.90 -13.74 6.83
CA GLN A 66 -0.58 -13.31 7.30
C GLN A 66 0.26 -12.81 6.14
N ARG A 67 0.40 -11.48 6.04
CA ARG A 67 1.33 -10.86 5.08
C ARG A 67 2.76 -10.88 5.61
N SER A 68 3.72 -11.08 4.71
CA SER A 68 5.13 -10.82 4.99
C SER A 68 5.41 -9.32 5.10
N SER A 69 6.50 -8.93 5.78
CA SER A 69 6.81 -7.50 6.01
C SER A 69 7.13 -6.69 4.74
N TYR A 70 7.33 -7.35 3.60
CA TYR A 70 7.57 -6.74 2.29
C TYR A 70 6.33 -6.75 1.39
N GLU A 71 5.25 -7.42 1.82
CA GLU A 71 3.98 -7.48 1.10
C GLU A 71 3.07 -6.33 1.54
N VAL A 72 2.23 -5.88 0.61
CA VAL A 72 1.28 -4.80 0.81
C VAL A 72 -0.14 -5.36 0.80
N PRO A 73 -1.09 -4.77 1.56
CA PRO A 73 -2.48 -5.19 1.49
C PRO A 73 -3.03 -5.04 0.08
N THR A 74 -3.82 -6.02 -0.37
CA THR A 74 -4.45 -6.00 -1.68
C THR A 74 -5.90 -5.52 -1.63
N LYS A 75 -6.49 -5.48 -0.43
CA LYS A 75 -7.87 -5.07 -0.20
C LYS A 75 -7.94 -3.65 0.31
N TRP A 76 -9.00 -2.97 -0.12
CA TRP A 76 -9.22 -1.55 0.12
C TRP A 76 -10.64 -1.30 0.59
N LEU A 77 -10.76 -0.56 1.69
CA LEU A 77 -12.02 0.04 2.12
C LEU A 77 -12.15 1.40 1.44
N CYS A 78 -13.16 1.55 0.61
CA CYS A 78 -13.49 2.80 -0.05
C CYS A 78 -14.69 3.45 0.65
N LEU A 79 -14.50 4.68 1.13
CA LEU A 79 -15.55 5.52 1.71
C LEU A 79 -15.70 6.76 0.84
N GLN A 80 -16.94 7.09 0.47
CA GLN A 80 -17.24 8.28 -0.32
C GLN A 80 -18.43 9.02 0.29
N ARG A 81 -18.29 10.35 0.45
CA ARG A 81 -19.39 11.20 0.89
C ARG A 81 -20.42 11.30 -0.22
N LYS A 82 -21.64 10.82 0.01
CA LYS A 82 -22.76 11.05 -0.91
C LYS A 82 -23.07 12.54 -0.97
N THR A 83 -22.90 13.16 -2.13
CA THR A 83 -23.45 14.49 -2.42
C THR A 83 -24.97 14.35 -2.57
N LYS A 84 -25.75 15.07 -1.76
CA LYS A 84 -27.19 15.21 -2.00
C LYS A 84 -27.35 16.15 -3.20
N THR A 85 -27.48 15.61 -4.40
CA THR A 85 -27.98 16.39 -5.54
C THR A 85 -29.43 16.76 -5.23
N SER A 86 -29.68 18.02 -4.86
CA SER A 86 -31.03 18.59 -4.93
C SER A 86 -31.50 18.45 -6.38
N ALA A 87 -32.61 17.72 -6.58
CA ALA A 87 -33.23 17.60 -7.89
C ALA A 87 -33.52 19.00 -8.46
N PRO A 88 -33.27 19.26 -9.75
CA PRO A 88 -33.79 20.46 -10.39
C PRO A 88 -35.32 20.37 -10.39
N CYS A 89 -35.96 21.43 -9.89
CA CYS A 89 -37.40 21.66 -9.97
C CYS A 89 -37.83 21.82 -11.43
#